data_AF-A0A158CI38-F1
#
_entry.id   AF-A0A158CI38-F1
#
_cell.length_a   1.000
_cell.length_b   1.000
_cell.length_c   1.000
_cell.angle_alpha   90.00
_cell.angle_beta   90.00
_cell.angle_gamma   90.00
#
_symmetry.space_group_name_H-M   'P 1'
#
loop_
_entity.id
_entity.type
_entity.pdbx_description
1 polymer ?
#
loop_
_entity_poly.entity_id
_entity_poly.type
_entity_poly.pdbx_seq_one_letter_code
_entity_poly.pdbx_strand_id
1 'polypeptide(L)' 'MHSSKGLEWDHVWIARSEETIVPDPKSTEPEERRLFYVAMTRARESLMVSGTSKNFESRFVVEAQLNQGAIAG' A
#
# COMPACT_ATOMS: atom_id res chain seq x y z
N MET A 1 6.73 6.24 2.69
CA MET A 1 6.75 5.10 3.64
C MET A 1 7.96 5.13 4.56
N HIS A 2 9.18 5.35 4.05
CA HIS A 2 10.42 5.26 4.84
C HIS A 2 10.45 6.07 6.16
N SER A 3 9.74 7.21 6.24
CA SER A 3 9.69 8.04 7.46
C SER A 3 8.55 7.70 8.43
N SER A 4 7.76 6.65 8.20
CA SER A 4 6.59 6.33 9.05
C SER A 4 6.92 5.45 10.27
N LYS A 5 8.18 5.05 10.44
CA LYS A 5 8.59 4.12 11.50
C LYS A 5 8.34 4.73 12.89
N GLY A 6 7.57 4.03 13.72
CA GLY A 6 7.28 4.45 15.10
C GLY A 6 6.17 5.49 15.24
N LEU A 7 5.54 5.88 14.13
CA LEU A 7 4.37 6.76 14.11
C LEU A 7 3.13 5.93 13.78
N GLU A 8 1.94 6.40 14.16
CA GLU A 8 0.65 5.78 13.87
C GLU A 8 -0.40 6.87 13.66
N TRP A 9 -1.43 6.59 12.86
CA TRP A 9 -2.51 7.51 12.55
C TRP A 9 -3.84 6.77 12.49
N ASP A 10 -4.93 7.46 12.83
CA ASP A 10 -6.26 6.86 12.79
C ASP A 10 -6.68 6.48 11.37
N HIS A 11 -6.30 7.32 10.39
CA HIS A 11 -6.54 7.08 8.97
C HIS A 11 -5.24 7.19 8.17
N VAL A 12 -4.94 6.18 7.34
CA VAL A 12 -3.75 6.16 6.47
C VAL A 12 -4.15 5.94 5.03
N TRP A 13 -3.57 6.73 4.13
CA TRP A 13 -3.77 6.61 2.68
C TRP A 13 -2.44 6.22 2.02
N ILE A 14 -2.41 5.07 1.35
CA ILE A 14 -1.30 4.64 0.50
C ILE A 14 -1.69 4.96 -0.95
N ALA A 15 -1.14 6.05 -1.48
CA ALA A 15 -1.39 6.48 -2.85
C ALA A 15 -0.36 5.88 -3.83
N ARG A 16 -0.75 5.79 -5.10
CA ARG A 16 0.10 5.32 -6.22
C ARG A 16 0.61 3.90 -6.01
N SER A 17 -0.21 3.02 -5.45
CA SER A 17 0.07 1.58 -5.31
C SER A 17 -0.04 0.88 -6.66
N GLU A 18 0.97 1.07 -7.49
CA GLU A 18 1.03 0.64 -8.89
C GLU A 18 2.29 -0.19 -9.10
N GLU A 19 2.25 -1.18 -10.00
CA GLU A 19 3.32 -2.18 -10.15
C GLU A 19 4.72 -1.62 -10.47
N THR A 20 4.80 -0.41 -11.04
CA THR A 20 6.06 0.28 -11.37
C THR A 20 6.49 1.31 -10.33
N ILE A 21 5.69 1.49 -9.27
CA ILE A 21 5.91 2.46 -8.19
C ILE A 21 6.07 1.75 -6.85
N VAL A 22 5.26 0.72 -6.61
CA VAL A 22 5.29 -0.15 -5.42
C VAL A 22 5.12 -1.59 -5.92
N PRO A 23 6.18 -2.40 -5.96
CA PRO A 23 7.54 -2.12 -5.50
C PRO A 23 8.29 -1.10 -6.39
N ASP A 24 9.12 -0.24 -5.78
CA ASP A 24 10.05 0.62 -6.53
C ASP A 24 11.12 -0.25 -7.23
N PRO A 25 11.27 -0.17 -8.58
CA PRO A 25 12.29 -0.93 -9.32
C PRO A 25 13.73 -0.66 -8.91
N LYS A 26 14.00 0.43 -8.18
CA LYS A 26 15.33 0.80 -7.66
C LYS A 26 15.64 0.16 -6.30
N SER A 27 14.67 -0.53 -5.71
CA SER A 27 14.77 -1.18 -4.40
C SER A 27 14.62 -2.70 -4.55
N THR A 28 14.88 -3.44 -3.48
CA THR A 28 14.65 -4.90 -3.49
C THR A 28 13.20 -5.21 -3.14
N GLU A 29 12.60 -6.18 -3.81
CA GLU A 29 11.20 -6.56 -3.53
C GLU A 29 10.95 -6.90 -2.04
N PRO A 30 11.83 -7.63 -1.32
CA PRO A 30 11.64 -7.88 0.11
C PRO A 30 11.62 -6.61 0.96
N GLU A 31 12.42 -5.60 0.60
CA GLU A 31 12.45 -4.31 1.30
C GLU A 31 11.18 -3.51 1.05
N GLU A 32 10.75 -3.40 -0.21
CA GLU A 32 9.50 -2.72 -0.58
C GLU A 32 8.29 -3.38 0.05
N ARG A 33 8.26 -4.72 0.10
CA ARG A 33 7.22 -5.50 0.77
C ARG A 33 7.15 -5.19 2.26
N ARG A 34 8.31 -5.10 2.92
CA ARG A 34 8.38 -4.70 4.33
C ARG A 34 7.87 -3.27 4.53
N LEU A 35 8.22 -2.34 3.65
CA LEU A 35 7.78 -0.95 3.72
C LEU A 35 6.27 -0.82 3.51
N PHE A 36 5.71 -1.57 2.55
CA PHE A 36 4.28 -1.63 2.31
C PHE A 36 3.53 -2.17 3.54
N TYR A 37 4.00 -3.28 4.13
CA TYR A 37 3.47 -3.83 5.37
C TYR A 37 3.56 -2.82 6.53
N VAL A 38 4.70 -2.14 6.68
CA VAL A 38 4.89 -1.11 7.70
C VAL A 38 3.87 0.00 7.51
N ALA A 39 3.62 0.45 6.28
CA ALA A 39 2.66 1.49 5.96
C ALA A 39 1.21 1.06 6.26
N MET A 40 0.83 -0.18 5.90
CA MET A 40 -0.49 -0.74 6.22
C MET A 40 -0.74 -0.75 7.74
N THR A 41 0.26 -1.21 8.50
CA THR A 41 0.16 -1.31 9.98
C THR A 41 0.25 0.03 10.71
N ARG A 42 0.41 1.15 9.99
CA ARG A 42 0.29 2.49 10.59
C ARG A 42 -1.15 2.93 10.80
N ALA A 43 -2.10 2.33 10.10
CA ALA A 43 -3.52 2.63 10.22
C ALA A 43 -4.08 2.02 11.51
N ARG A 44 -4.75 2.82 12.35
CA ARG A 44 -5.48 2.32 13.52
C ARG A 44 -6.94 2.01 13.23
N GLU A 45 -7.60 2.86 12.46
CA GLU A 45 -9.04 2.71 12.16
C GLU A 45 -9.30 2.38 10.69
N SER A 46 -8.69 3.13 9.76
CA SER A 46 -8.94 2.93 8.33
C SER A 46 -7.69 3.06 7.47
N LEU A 47 -7.62 2.19 6.46
CA LEU A 47 -6.59 2.18 5.43
C LEU A 47 -7.26 2.35 4.07
N MET A 48 -6.87 3.38 3.33
CA MET A 48 -7.24 3.55 1.93
C MET A 48 -6.02 3.26 1.06
N VAL A 49 -6.20 2.48 0.00
CA VAL A 49 -5.16 2.24 -1.00
C VAL A 49 -5.67 2.67 -2.36
N SER A 50 -4.87 3.44 -3.11
CA SER A 50 -5.27 3.94 -4.42
C SER A 50 -4.14 3.88 -5.45
N GLY A 51 -4.53 3.74 -6.71
CA GLY A 51 -3.67 3.82 -7.89
C GLY A 51 -4.41 4.50 -9.04
N THR A 52 -3.73 4.71 -10.16
CA THR A 52 -4.38 5.20 -11.37
C THR A 52 -4.95 4.05 -12.21
N SER A 53 -6.10 4.27 -12.86
CA SER A 53 -6.72 3.31 -13.78
C SER A 53 -5.89 3.02 -15.04
N LYS A 54 -4.86 3.83 -15.32
CA LYS A 54 -3.98 3.67 -16.48
C LYS A 54 -2.82 2.68 -16.24
N ASN A 55 -2.54 2.34 -14.99
CA ASN A 55 -1.41 1.50 -14.61
C ASN A 55 -1.92 0.20 -13.97
N PHE A 56 -1.09 -0.84 -14.04
CA PHE A 56 -1.36 -2.07 -13.32
C PHE A 56 -1.26 -1.81 -11.82
N GLU A 57 -2.24 -2.37 -11.10
CA GLU A 57 -2.26 -2.36 -9.64
C GLU A 57 -1.03 -3.09 -9.10
N SER A 58 -0.50 -2.58 -7.99
CA SER A 58 0.63 -3.22 -7.31
C SER A 58 0.27 -4.63 -6.88
N ARG A 59 1.15 -5.59 -7.19
CA ARG A 59 1.02 -6.98 -6.71
C ARG A 59 0.84 -7.09 -5.19
N PHE A 60 1.37 -6.17 -4.40
CA PHE A 60 1.21 -6.19 -2.94
C PHE A 60 -0.23 -5.89 -2.51
N VAL A 61 -0.97 -5.09 -3.29
CA VAL A 61 -2.38 -4.80 -3.03
C VAL A 61 -3.22 -6.05 -3.31
N VAL A 62 -2.93 -6.74 -4.42
CA VAL A 62 -3.58 -8.00 -4.82
C VAL A 62 -3.33 -9.09 -3.78
N GLU A 63 -2.08 -9.30 -3.38
CA GLU A 63 -1.69 -10.31 -2.39
C GLU A 63 -2.29 -10.03 -1.01
N ALA A 64 -2.39 -8.75 -0.61
CA ALA A 64 -3.02 -8.33 0.63
C ALA A 64 -4.57 -8.29 0.54
N GLN A 65 -5.14 -8.63 -0.62
CA GLN A 65 -6.59 -8.60 -0.88
C GLN A 65 -7.23 -7.23 -0.59
N LEU A 66 -6.47 -6.15 -0.83
CA LEU A 66 -6.91 -4.78 -0.62
C LEU A 66 -7.69 -4.21 -1.82
N ASN A 67 -7.88 -5.03 -2.86
CA ASN A 67 -8.65 -4.71 -4.06
C ASN A 67 -10.13 -4.57 -3.70
N GLN A 68 -10.54 -3.41 -3.20
CA GLN A 68 -11.94 -3.19 -2.89
C GLN A 68 -12.74 -2.77 -4.13
N GLY A 69 -13.27 -3.81 -4.79
CA GLY A 69 -14.70 -3.90 -5.06
C GLY A 69 -15.48 -4.63 -3.94
N ALA A 70 -14.87 -4.92 -2.78
CA ALA A 70 -15.42 -5.79 -1.73
C ALA A 70 -15.76 -5.08 -0.41
N ILE A 71 -16.35 -3.88 -0.50
CA ILE A 71 -17.36 -3.42 0.45
C ILE A 71 -18.55 -2.94 -0.37
N ALA A 72 -19.28 -3.92 -0.92
CA ALA A 72 -20.66 -3.73 -1.30
C ALA A 72 -21.51 -4.30 -0.17
N GLY A 73 -22.34 -3.44 0.44
CA GLY A 73 -23.61 -3.77 1.10
C GLY A 73 -23.58 -4.77 2.24
#